data_AF-A0A7S1VFA9-F1
#
_entry.id   AF-A0A7S1VFA9-F1
#
_cell.length_a   1.000
_cell.length_b   1.000
_cell.length_c   1.000
_cell.angle_alpha   90.00
_cell.angle_beta   90.00
_cell.angle_gamma   90.00
#
_symmetry.space_group_name_H-M   'P 1'
#
loop_
_entity.id
_entity.type
_entity.pdbx_description
1 polymer ?
#
loop_
_entity_poly.entity_id
_entity_poly.type
_entity_poly.pdbx_seq_one_letter_code
_entity_poly.pdbx_strand_id
1 'polypeptide(L)'
;MMRRAKPTATKSISGSHESTISIAGRMIEKTKSVDAVWAGRVLFIICLLVVAGVLGFLGHHILDDAEIKLAKKQFGSIADRALVSAQQITERKQLGALTLASVIANQLPESDPWPLVFFPNFANIAQNIIATSDGRAMALAPLISPDELEDFEEFA
;
A
#
# COMPACT_ATOMS: atom_id res chain seq x y z
N MET A 1 -23.70 -16.96 47.08
CA MET A 1 -24.23 -16.37 48.35
C MET A 1 -25.12 -15.19 47.94
N MET A 2 -26.28 -14.97 48.60
CA MET A 2 -27.51 -14.25 48.14
C MET A 2 -28.37 -15.09 47.17
N ARG A 3 -29.50 -15.75 47.48
CA ARG A 3 -30.65 -15.67 48.43
C ARG A 3 -31.60 -14.47 48.25
N ARG A 4 -32.81 -14.77 47.71
CA ARG A 4 -34.19 -14.25 48.00
C ARG A 4 -35.00 -14.14 46.69
N ALA A 5 -36.29 -14.41 46.59
CA ALA A 5 -37.29 -15.05 47.44
C ALA A 5 -38.50 -15.40 46.53
N LYS A 6 -39.12 -16.57 46.72
CA LYS A 6 -40.42 -16.92 46.14
C LYS A 6 -41.53 -16.34 47.02
N PRO A 7 -42.66 -15.86 46.46
CA PRO A 7 -43.91 -15.77 47.19
C PRO A 7 -44.84 -16.94 46.85
N THR A 8 -45.40 -17.53 47.91
CA THR A 8 -46.44 -18.56 47.93
C THR A 8 -47.61 -18.00 48.73
N ALA A 9 -48.83 -17.99 48.19
CA ALA A 9 -50.12 -17.99 48.89
C ALA A 9 -51.23 -18.03 47.81
N THR A 10 -51.91 -19.15 47.53
CA THR A 10 -53.04 -19.79 48.25
C THR A 10 -54.29 -18.91 48.37
N LYS A 11 -55.35 -19.19 47.61
CA LYS A 11 -56.70 -19.41 48.15
C LYS A 11 -57.68 -19.97 47.12
N SER A 12 -58.37 -21.04 47.54
CA SER A 12 -59.50 -21.69 46.90
C SER A 12 -60.77 -20.83 46.98
N ILE A 13 -61.58 -20.83 45.92
CA ILE A 13 -63.03 -20.65 46.02
C ILE A 13 -63.69 -21.76 45.18
N SER A 14 -64.36 -22.65 45.90
CA SER A 14 -65.35 -23.61 45.44
C SER A 14 -66.71 -22.90 45.40
N GLY A 15 -67.49 -23.05 44.33
CA GLY A 15 -68.88 -22.62 44.33
C GLY A 15 -69.57 -22.67 42.97
N SER A 16 -70.56 -23.56 42.88
CA SER A 16 -71.76 -23.58 42.00
C SER A 16 -71.54 -23.56 40.49
N HIS A 17 -71.82 -24.67 39.79
CA HIS A 17 -73.14 -24.95 39.21
C HIS A 17 -73.74 -23.75 38.50
N GLU A 18 -73.53 -23.65 37.18
CA GLU A 18 -74.52 -23.16 36.24
C GLU A 18 -74.06 -23.43 34.79
N SER A 19 -74.95 -24.10 34.05
CA SER A 19 -75.18 -23.82 32.63
C SER A 19 -74.08 -24.20 31.64
N THR A 20 -74.08 -25.49 31.26
CA THR A 20 -73.72 -25.96 29.92
C THR A 20 -74.60 -25.26 28.86
N ILE A 21 -74.22 -24.04 28.50
CA ILE A 21 -74.70 -23.38 27.29
C ILE A 21 -73.69 -23.69 26.20
N SER A 22 -74.17 -24.38 25.17
CA SER A 22 -73.50 -24.58 23.89
C SER A 22 -72.98 -23.25 23.31
N ILE A 23 -71.70 -22.97 23.51
CA ILE A 23 -70.94 -21.94 22.79
C ILE A 23 -69.96 -22.65 21.84
N ALA A 24 -70.48 -23.50 20.96
CA ALA A 24 -69.68 -24.18 19.93
C ALA A 24 -69.56 -23.36 18.62
N GLY A 25 -70.07 -22.13 18.57
CA GLY A 25 -70.28 -21.41 17.30
C GLY A 25 -69.53 -20.09 17.11
N ARG A 26 -68.64 -19.66 18.00
CA ARG A 26 -68.06 -18.30 17.89
C ARG A 26 -66.62 -18.17 18.41
N MET A 27 -65.73 -19.06 17.97
CA MET A 27 -64.30 -19.02 18.32
C MET A 27 -63.36 -19.09 17.11
N ILE A 28 -63.74 -18.54 15.94
CA ILE A 28 -62.89 -18.57 14.73
C ILE A 28 -62.48 -17.16 14.23
N GLU A 29 -62.87 -16.06 14.92
CA GLU A 29 -62.74 -14.72 14.34
C GLU A 29 -61.93 -13.69 15.14
N LYS A 30 -61.01 -14.11 16.03
CA LYS A 30 -60.17 -13.16 16.80
C LYS A 30 -58.66 -13.46 16.87
N THR A 31 -58.14 -14.43 16.12
CA THR A 31 -56.68 -14.66 16.02
C THR A 31 -55.99 -13.84 14.92
N LYS A 32 -56.73 -13.38 13.90
CA LYS A 32 -56.17 -12.65 12.73
C LYS A 32 -55.42 -11.36 13.07
N SER A 33 -55.71 -10.73 14.22
CA SER A 33 -55.10 -9.45 14.60
C SER A 33 -53.64 -9.58 15.09
N VAL A 34 -53.32 -10.64 15.84
CA VAL A 34 -51.96 -10.81 16.40
C VAL A 34 -50.99 -11.27 15.31
N ASP A 35 -51.45 -12.16 14.44
CA ASP A 35 -50.67 -12.68 13.32
C ASP A 35 -50.35 -11.59 12.29
N ALA A 36 -51.27 -10.65 12.06
CA ALA A 36 -51.05 -9.51 11.17
C ALA A 36 -49.94 -8.57 11.67
N VAL A 37 -49.87 -8.31 12.97
CA VAL A 37 -48.82 -7.47 13.57
C VAL A 37 -47.46 -8.17 13.49
N TRP A 38 -47.42 -9.48 13.71
CA TRP A 38 -46.18 -10.24 13.60
C TRP A 38 -45.68 -10.30 12.15
N ALA A 39 -46.57 -10.55 11.19
CA ALA A 39 -46.25 -10.53 9.76
C ALA A 39 -45.68 -9.17 9.31
N GLY A 40 -46.27 -8.05 9.77
CA GLY A 40 -45.77 -6.71 9.46
C GLY A 40 -44.35 -6.46 10.00
N ARG A 41 -44.04 -6.97 11.20
CA ARG A 41 -42.68 -6.85 11.78
C ARG A 41 -41.65 -7.66 11.00
N VAL A 42 -41.99 -8.88 10.61
CA VAL A 42 -41.10 -9.73 9.79
C VAL A 42 -40.84 -9.08 8.44
N LEU A 43 -41.87 -8.58 7.77
CA LEU A 43 -41.74 -7.86 6.50
C LEU A 43 -40.82 -6.64 6.64
N PHE A 44 -41.00 -5.86 7.70
CA PHE A 44 -40.18 -4.68 7.98
C PHE A 44 -38.70 -5.05 8.20
N ILE A 45 -38.41 -6.10 8.97
CA ILE A 45 -37.03 -6.58 9.20
C ILE A 45 -36.40 -7.04 7.89
N ILE A 46 -37.14 -7.78 7.06
CA ILE A 46 -36.64 -8.21 5.74
C ILE A 46 -36.31 -6.99 4.87
N CYS A 47 -37.19 -5.99 4.85
CA CYS A 47 -36.95 -4.74 4.12
C CYS A 47 -35.66 -4.04 4.60
N LEU A 48 -35.47 -3.93 5.91
CA LEU A 48 -34.24 -3.35 6.49
C LEU A 48 -33.00 -4.16 6.12
N LEU A 49 -33.08 -5.49 6.14
CA LEU A 49 -31.95 -6.36 5.75
C LEU A 49 -31.60 -6.20 4.27
N VAL A 50 -32.59 -6.07 3.39
CA VAL A 50 -32.37 -5.81 1.96
C VAL A 50 -31.70 -4.45 1.76
N VAL A 51 -32.20 -3.40 2.41
CA VAL A 51 -31.60 -2.06 2.30
C VAL A 51 -30.16 -2.06 2.84
N ALA A 52 -29.92 -2.68 3.99
CA ALA A 52 -28.58 -2.81 4.57
C ALA A 52 -27.64 -3.59 3.64
N GLY A 53 -28.11 -4.68 3.03
CA GLY A 53 -27.36 -5.47 2.07
C GLY A 53 -27.00 -4.68 0.81
N VAL A 54 -27.95 -3.93 0.23
CA VAL A 54 -27.72 -3.09 -0.94
C VAL A 54 -26.72 -1.98 -0.63
N LEU A 55 -26.87 -1.29 0.50
CA LEU A 55 -25.94 -0.22 0.90
C LEU A 55 -24.54 -0.77 1.20
N GLY A 56 -24.45 -1.93 1.86
CA GLY A 56 -23.17 -2.61 2.11
C GLY A 56 -22.48 -3.01 0.82
N PHE A 57 -23.22 -3.57 -0.14
CA PHE A 57 -22.70 -3.95 -1.45
C PHE A 57 -22.20 -2.73 -2.24
N LEU A 58 -23.02 -1.67 -2.33
CA LEU A 58 -22.63 -0.44 -3.03
C LEU A 58 -21.43 0.24 -2.37
N GLY A 59 -21.42 0.29 -1.03
CA GLY A 59 -20.31 0.86 -0.26
C GLY A 59 -19.01 0.12 -0.50
N HIS A 60 -19.05 -1.22 -0.49
CA HIS A 60 -17.89 -2.05 -0.79
C HIS A 60 -17.35 -1.79 -2.20
N HIS A 61 -18.24 -1.74 -3.21
CA HIS A 61 -17.83 -1.56 -4.60
C HIS A 61 -17.20 -0.18 -4.86
N ILE A 62 -17.73 0.88 -4.21
CA ILE A 62 -17.16 2.23 -4.30
C ILE A 62 -15.81 2.30 -3.60
N LEU A 63 -15.66 1.62 -2.46
CA LEU A 63 -14.42 1.60 -1.70
C LEU A 63 -13.32 0.89 -2.47
N ASP A 64 -13.60 -0.26 -3.08
CA ASP A 64 -12.64 -1.01 -3.89
C ASP A 64 -12.13 -0.18 -5.07
N ASP A 65 -13.01 0.54 -5.76
CA ASP A 65 -12.62 1.45 -6.85
C ASP A 65 -11.73 2.60 -6.36
N ALA A 66 -12.02 3.14 -5.16
CA ALA A 66 -11.24 4.21 -4.56
C ALA A 66 -9.86 3.71 -4.12
N GLU A 67 -9.78 2.52 -3.53
CA GLU A 67 -8.53 1.87 -3.12
C GLU A 67 -7.63 1.62 -4.33
N ILE A 68 -8.16 1.05 -5.40
CA ILE A 68 -7.39 0.80 -6.63
C ILE A 68 -6.88 2.10 -7.23
N LYS A 69 -7.71 3.15 -7.29
CA LYS A 69 -7.29 4.47 -7.81
C LYS A 69 -6.21 5.10 -6.94
N LEU A 70 -6.33 5.01 -5.62
CA LEU A 70 -5.35 5.53 -4.69
C LEU A 70 -4.02 4.77 -4.82
N ALA A 71 -4.08 3.44 -4.85
CA ALA A 71 -2.91 2.57 -5.02
C ALA A 71 -2.18 2.89 -6.33
N LYS A 72 -2.90 3.03 -7.46
CA LYS A 72 -2.31 3.42 -8.75
C LYS A 72 -1.61 4.78 -8.68
N LYS A 73 -2.23 5.78 -8.05
CA LYS A 73 -1.65 7.12 -7.91
C LYS A 73 -0.40 7.12 -7.04
N GLN A 74 -0.44 6.41 -5.91
CA GLN A 74 0.70 6.29 -5.01
C GLN A 74 1.84 5.54 -5.68
N PHE A 75 1.55 4.41 -6.34
CA PHE A 75 2.52 3.64 -7.09
C PHE A 75 3.17 4.48 -8.20
N GLY A 76 2.36 5.17 -9.01
CA GLY A 76 2.87 6.08 -10.06
C GLY A 76 3.77 7.16 -9.49
N SER A 77 3.35 7.83 -8.41
CA SER A 77 4.16 8.88 -7.77
C SER A 77 5.48 8.36 -7.18
N ILE A 78 5.51 7.13 -6.67
CA ILE A 78 6.74 6.50 -6.17
C ILE A 78 7.64 6.12 -7.35
N ALA A 79 7.07 5.53 -8.40
CA ALA A 79 7.80 5.15 -9.61
C ALA A 79 8.43 6.37 -10.31
N ASP A 80 7.66 7.46 -10.47
CA ASP A 80 8.15 8.71 -11.06
C ASP A 80 9.29 9.31 -10.22
N ARG A 81 9.14 9.33 -8.89
CA ARG A 81 10.20 9.79 -7.99
C ARG A 81 11.46 8.93 -8.08
N ALA A 82 11.30 7.60 -8.15
CA ALA A 82 12.42 6.69 -8.32
C ALA A 82 13.13 6.90 -9.66
N LEU A 83 12.36 7.12 -10.73
CA LEU A 83 12.91 7.38 -12.06
C LEU A 83 13.69 8.70 -12.11
N VAL A 84 13.11 9.79 -11.57
CA VAL A 84 13.81 11.09 -11.47
C VAL A 84 15.08 10.96 -10.63
N SER A 85 15.03 10.24 -9.51
CA SER A 85 16.20 10.00 -8.67
C SER A 85 17.29 9.22 -9.40
N ALA A 86 16.93 8.17 -10.14
CA ALA A 86 17.87 7.38 -10.95
C ALA A 86 18.51 8.22 -12.06
N GLN A 87 17.73 9.09 -12.72
CA GLN A 87 18.25 10.04 -13.72
C GLN A 87 19.24 11.02 -13.09
N GLN A 88 18.89 11.63 -11.96
CA GLN A 88 19.78 12.56 -11.24
C GLN A 88 21.07 11.89 -10.75
N ILE A 89 21.03 10.63 -10.32
CA ILE A 89 22.23 9.87 -9.96
C ILE A 89 23.11 9.64 -11.21
N THR A 90 22.49 9.27 -12.33
CA THR A 90 23.21 9.02 -13.59
C THR A 90 23.86 10.30 -14.12
N GLU A 91 23.13 11.41 -14.10
CA GLU A 91 23.62 12.73 -14.50
C GLU A 91 24.78 13.20 -13.62
N ARG A 92 24.69 13.03 -12.29
CA ARG A 92 25.81 13.34 -11.37
C ARG A 92 27.06 12.51 -11.66
N LYS A 93 26.90 11.22 -11.97
CA LYS A 93 28.02 10.35 -12.35
C LYS A 93 28.65 10.77 -13.67
N GLN A 94 27.83 11.13 -14.66
CA GLN A 94 28.30 11.64 -15.95
C GLN A 94 29.08 12.95 -15.79
N LEU A 95 28.52 13.91 -15.04
CA LEU A 95 29.19 15.18 -14.75
C LEU A 95 30.49 14.97 -13.98
N GLY A 96 30.53 14.03 -13.03
CA GLY A 96 31.75 13.68 -12.31
C GLY A 96 32.84 13.15 -13.26
N ALA A 97 32.47 12.23 -14.17
CA ALA A 97 33.40 11.70 -15.17
C ALA A 97 33.90 12.78 -16.15
N LEU A 98 33.01 13.64 -16.65
CA LEU A 98 33.39 14.76 -17.52
C LEU A 98 34.30 15.77 -16.81
N THR A 99 34.02 16.05 -15.54
CA THR A 99 34.86 16.93 -14.72
C THR A 99 36.26 16.34 -14.55
N LEU A 100 36.35 15.05 -14.22
CA LEU A 100 37.63 14.38 -14.07
C LEU A 100 38.42 14.37 -15.39
N ALA A 101 37.76 14.04 -16.51
CA ALA A 101 38.36 14.09 -17.83
C ALA A 101 38.88 15.49 -18.17
N SER A 102 38.10 16.54 -17.86
CA SER A 102 38.53 17.93 -18.06
C SER A 102 39.74 18.30 -17.21
N VAL A 103 39.79 17.89 -15.94
CA VAL A 103 40.95 18.13 -15.07
C VAL A 103 42.21 17.46 -15.64
N ILE A 104 42.09 16.22 -16.12
CA ILE A 104 43.21 15.49 -16.71
C ILE A 104 43.68 16.17 -18.00
N ALA A 105 42.75 16.53 -18.90
CA ALA A 105 43.06 17.19 -20.15
C ALA A 105 43.74 18.56 -19.95
N ASN A 106 43.43 19.28 -18.87
CA ASN A 106 44.09 20.54 -18.54
C ASN A 106 45.48 20.35 -17.91
N GLN A 107 45.73 19.25 -17.21
CA GLN A 107 47.04 18.96 -16.61
C GLN A 107 48.02 18.37 -17.63
N LEU A 108 47.52 17.64 -18.63
CA LEU A 108 48.30 16.98 -19.68
C LEU A 108 47.75 17.38 -21.05
N PRO A 109 48.00 18.62 -21.51
CA PRO A 109 47.44 19.13 -22.77
C PRO A 109 48.10 18.51 -24.01
N GLU A 110 49.31 17.97 -23.88
CA GLU A 110 50.03 17.30 -24.96
C GLU A 110 49.58 15.85 -25.09
N SER A 111 49.34 15.41 -26.33
CA SER A 111 48.95 14.03 -26.64
C SER A 111 50.13 13.07 -26.64
N ASP A 112 51.33 13.56 -26.94
CA ASP A 112 52.53 12.75 -27.19
C ASP A 112 52.95 11.82 -26.04
N PRO A 113 52.78 12.16 -24.75
CA PRO A 113 53.19 11.26 -23.68
C PRO A 113 52.14 10.18 -23.33
N TRP A 114 50.93 10.22 -23.90
CA TRP A 114 49.94 9.16 -23.73
C TRP A 114 50.33 7.90 -24.52
N PRO A 115 50.14 6.69 -23.96
CA PRO A 115 49.47 6.34 -22.70
C PRO A 115 50.40 6.29 -21.46
N LEU A 116 51.70 6.55 -21.61
CA LEU A 116 52.74 6.38 -20.58
C LEU A 116 52.83 7.58 -19.62
N VAL A 117 51.69 8.07 -19.13
CA VAL A 117 51.66 9.24 -18.24
C VAL A 117 51.31 8.86 -16.81
N PHE A 118 52.17 9.25 -15.88
CA PHE A 118 51.86 9.21 -14.45
C PHE A 118 51.12 10.48 -14.03
N PHE A 119 49.93 10.31 -13.44
CA PHE A 119 49.15 11.43 -12.92
C PHE A 119 49.34 11.55 -11.41
N PRO A 120 50.23 12.44 -10.92
CA PRO A 120 50.44 12.59 -9.50
C PRO A 120 49.14 13.02 -8.83
N ASN A 121 48.85 12.45 -7.65
CA ASN A 121 47.68 12.84 -6.85
C ASN A 121 46.31 12.50 -7.49
N PHE A 122 46.25 11.66 -8.53
CA PHE A 122 44.99 11.24 -9.17
C PHE A 122 43.96 10.75 -8.16
N ALA A 123 44.37 9.85 -7.25
CA ALA A 123 43.48 9.24 -6.28
C ALA A 123 42.77 10.28 -5.39
N ASN A 124 43.50 11.32 -4.94
CA ASN A 124 42.92 12.37 -4.10
C ASN A 124 41.95 13.27 -4.87
N ILE A 125 42.26 13.59 -6.13
CA ILE A 125 41.36 14.36 -7.01
C ILE A 125 40.10 13.54 -7.32
N ALA A 126 40.28 12.29 -7.73
CA ALA A 126 39.19 11.37 -8.02
C ALA A 126 38.32 11.13 -6.79
N GLN A 127 38.89 11.00 -5.58
CA GLN A 127 38.13 10.78 -4.35
C GLN A 127 37.17 11.94 -4.03
N ASN A 128 37.59 13.18 -4.25
CA ASN A 128 36.71 14.36 -4.08
C ASN A 128 35.54 14.36 -5.09
N ILE A 129 35.78 13.92 -6.32
CA ILE A 129 34.75 13.83 -7.37
C ILE A 129 33.82 12.62 -7.13
N ILE A 130 34.36 11.50 -6.67
CA ILE A 130 33.59 10.31 -6.28
C ILE A 130 32.64 10.65 -5.14
N ALA A 131 33.12 11.37 -4.12
CA ALA A 131 32.31 11.79 -2.99
C ALA A 131 31.14 12.72 -3.39
N THR A 132 31.32 13.58 -4.39
CA THR A 132 30.25 14.49 -4.86
C THR A 132 29.28 13.83 -5.84
N SER A 133 29.75 12.86 -6.63
CA SER A 133 28.95 12.14 -7.64
C SER A 133 28.20 10.93 -7.09
N ASP A 134 28.41 10.55 -5.82
CA ASP A 134 27.90 9.31 -5.22
C ASP A 134 28.33 8.06 -6.03
N GLY A 135 29.56 8.13 -6.55
CA GLY A 135 30.22 7.04 -7.26
C GLY A 135 30.82 6.03 -6.28
N ARG A 136 31.06 4.79 -6.75
CA ARG A 136 31.85 3.81 -5.99
C ARG A 136 33.34 3.95 -6.26
N ALA A 137 33.70 4.10 -7.52
CA ALA A 137 35.07 4.20 -8.00
C ALA A 137 35.09 4.93 -9.34
N MET A 138 36.20 5.59 -9.62
CA MET A 138 36.56 6.13 -10.93
C MET A 138 37.98 5.70 -11.23
N ALA A 139 38.24 5.27 -12.46
CA ALA A 139 39.55 4.86 -12.92
C ALA A 139 39.83 5.55 -14.25
N LEU A 140 41.11 5.82 -14.49
CA LEU A 140 41.60 6.23 -15.79
C LEU A 140 41.90 4.96 -16.58
N ALA A 141 41.28 4.82 -17.76
CA ALA A 141 41.49 3.70 -18.67
C ALA A 141 41.99 4.25 -20.00
N PRO A 142 43.32 4.34 -20.22
CA PRO A 142 43.84 4.76 -21.51
C PRO A 142 43.47 3.74 -22.59
N LEU A 143 43.21 4.23 -23.79
CA LEU A 143 43.04 3.39 -24.97
C LEU A 143 44.41 3.25 -25.62
N ILE A 144 44.87 2.01 -25.78
CA ILE A 144 46.24 1.68 -26.20
C ILE A 144 46.17 0.86 -27.47
N SER A 145 47.00 1.20 -28.46
CA SER A 145 47.10 0.42 -29.69
C SER A 145 47.91 -0.86 -29.45
N PRO A 146 47.69 -1.95 -30.20
CA PRO A 146 48.40 -3.23 -29.95
C PRO A 146 49.93 -3.12 -30.01
N ASP A 147 50.46 -2.18 -30.79
CA ASP A 147 51.89 -1.86 -30.93
C ASP A 147 52.48 -1.11 -29.72
N GLU A 148 51.67 -0.43 -28.92
CA GLU A 148 52.07 0.33 -27.73
C GLU A 148 51.88 -0.48 -26.43
N LEU A 149 51.35 -1.71 -26.52
CA LEU A 149 50.99 -2.53 -25.37
C LEU A 149 52.22 -2.96 -24.55
N GLU A 150 53.30 -3.36 -25.22
CA GLU A 150 54.53 -3.83 -24.56
C GLU A 150 55.15 -2.71 -23.70
N ASP A 151 55.30 -1.52 -24.29
CA ASP A 151 55.83 -0.33 -23.60
C ASP A 151 54.94 0.09 -22.41
N PHE A 152 53.61 -0.05 -22.55
CA PHE A 152 52.68 0.25 -21.46
C PHE A 152 52.74 -0.74 -20.31
N GLU A 153 52.82 -2.05 -20.61
CA GLU A 153 52.96 -3.08 -19.59
C GLU A 153 54.30 -2.99 -18.84
N GLU A 154 55.37 -2.52 -19.50
CA GLU A 154 56.66 -2.25 -18.83
C GLU A 154 56.59 -1.02 -17.90
N PHE A 155 55.76 -0.03 -18.23
CA PHE A 155 55.60 1.20 -17.45
C PHE A 155 54.65 1.08 -16.25
N ALA A 156 53.61 0.26 -16.35
CA ALA A 156 52.49 0.16 -15.38
C ALA A 156 52.83 -0.59 -14.07
#